data_AF-A0A8I1V9S0-F1
#
_entry.id   AF-A0A8I1V9S0-F1
#
_cell.length_a   1.000
_cell.length_b   1.000
_cell.length_c   1.000
_cell.angle_alpha   90.00
_cell.angle_beta   90.00
_cell.angle_gamma   90.00
#
_symmetry.space_group_name_H-M   'P 1'
#
loop_
_entity.id
_entity.type
_entity.pdbx_description
1 polymer ?
#
loop_
_entity_poly.entity_id
_entity_poly.type
_entity_poly.pdbx_seq_one_letter_code
_entity_poly.pdbx_strand_id
1 'polypeptide(L)'
;MTALAIETVLVQLAHAGLRLSLAPAGGLAVAPSSLLTAELCDLIRSSKAMLVDWLAAANDGASHAPDPPDAPADWKELTAVYHAHHFNCATCIAAGLGSRYGQRCSAGMALWQAYCDGSEPHF
;
A
#
# COMPACT_ATOMS: atom_id res chain seq x y z
N MET A 1 -1.35 -13.59 -27.59
CA MET A 1 -2.73 -13.95 -27.18
C MET A 1 -2.84 -14.22 -25.66
N THR A 2 -1.99 -13.62 -24.82
CA THR A 2 -1.95 -13.92 -23.37
C THR A 2 -2.64 -12.85 -22.52
N ALA A 3 -2.54 -11.57 -22.89
CA ALA A 3 -3.13 -10.45 -22.13
C ALA A 3 -4.67 -10.50 -22.06
N LEU A 4 -5.34 -10.72 -23.20
CA LEU A 4 -6.81 -10.80 -23.26
C LEU A 4 -7.37 -11.96 -22.41
N ALA A 5 -6.62 -13.07 -22.34
CA ALA A 5 -7.00 -14.24 -21.54
C ALA A 5 -6.88 -13.94 -20.03
N ILE A 6 -5.84 -13.21 -19.61
CA ILE A 6 -5.64 -12.80 -18.22
C ILE A 6 -6.75 -11.84 -17.78
N GLU A 7 -7.05 -10.81 -18.58
CA GLU A 7 -8.12 -9.86 -18.27
C GLU A 7 -9.48 -10.54 -18.11
N THR A 8 -9.79 -11.49 -19.00
CA THR A 8 -11.04 -12.26 -18.92
C THR A 8 -11.15 -13.02 -17.60
N VAL A 9 -10.08 -13.69 -17.18
CA VAL A 9 -10.04 -14.43 -15.91
C VAL A 9 -10.16 -13.46 -14.73
N LEU A 10 -9.47 -12.32 -14.75
CA LEU A 10 -9.56 -11.30 -13.69
C LEU A 10 -10.98 -10.74 -13.56
N VAL A 11 -11.64 -10.43 -14.67
CA VAL A 11 -13.02 -9.93 -14.69
C VAL A 11 -13.99 -10.97 -14.12
N GLN A 12 -13.84 -12.25 -14.49
CA GLN A 12 -14.68 -13.32 -13.94
C GLN A 12 -14.50 -13.48 -12.43
N LEU A 13 -13.26 -13.43 -11.94
CA LEU A 13 -12.97 -13.53 -10.51
C LEU A 13 -13.46 -12.30 -9.74
N ALA A 14 -13.29 -11.10 -10.29
CA ALA A 14 -13.80 -9.85 -9.70
C ALA A 14 -15.32 -9.84 -9.63
N HIS A 15 -16.00 -10.34 -10.67
CA HIS A 15 -17.46 -10.49 -10.68
C HIS A 15 -17.94 -11.48 -9.61
N ALA A 16 -17.16 -12.54 -9.34
CA ALA A 16 -17.40 -13.47 -8.23
C ALA A 16 -17.03 -12.87 -6.85
N GLY A 17 -16.57 -11.62 -6.79
CA GLY A 17 -16.17 -10.95 -5.55
C GLY A 17 -14.82 -11.42 -4.99
N LEU A 18 -14.01 -12.11 -5.81
CA LEU A 18 -12.69 -12.60 -5.42
C LEU A 18 -11.60 -11.58 -5.75
N ARG A 19 -10.68 -11.40 -4.81
CA ARG A 19 -9.48 -10.60 -4.92
C ARG A 19 -8.27 -11.52 -4.98
N LEU A 20 -7.36 -11.22 -5.91
CA LEU A 20 -6.09 -11.92 -6.07
C LEU A 20 -4.95 -11.06 -5.55
N SER A 21 -3.99 -11.69 -4.87
CA SER A 21 -2.72 -11.06 -4.50
C SER A 21 -1.58 -12.07 -4.56
N LEU A 22 -0.35 -11.55 -4.68
CA LEU A 22 0.83 -12.39 -4.59
C LEU A 22 1.16 -12.62 -3.11
N ALA A 23 1.22 -13.88 -2.69
CA ALA A 23 1.65 -14.26 -1.35
C ALA A 23 3.17 -14.05 -1.22
N PRO A 24 3.68 -13.70 -0.03
CA PRO A 24 5.12 -13.49 0.21
C PRO A 24 6.01 -14.70 -0.15
N ALA A 25 5.44 -15.90 -0.16
CA ALA A 25 6.12 -17.14 -0.55
C ALA A 25 6.10 -17.43 -2.08
N GLY A 26 5.67 -16.47 -2.91
CA GLY A 26 5.59 -16.62 -4.37
C GLY A 26 4.34 -17.39 -4.86
N GLY A 27 3.31 -17.49 -4.03
CA GLY A 27 2.04 -18.16 -4.34
C GLY A 27 0.92 -17.19 -4.72
N LEU A 28 -0.18 -17.70 -5.28
CA LEU A 28 -1.40 -16.92 -5.51
C LEU A 28 -2.28 -16.99 -4.27
N ALA A 29 -2.54 -15.84 -3.65
CA ALA A 29 -3.53 -15.70 -2.58
C ALA A 29 -4.87 -15.25 -3.16
N VAL A 30 -5.96 -15.84 -2.65
CA VAL A 30 -7.33 -15.58 -3.12
C VAL A 30 -8.21 -15.30 -1.90
N ALA A 31 -8.91 -14.18 -1.90
CA ALA A 31 -9.78 -13.79 -0.80
C ALA A 31 -11.09 -13.12 -1.28
N PRO A 32 -12.23 -13.33 -0.62
CA PRO A 32 -12.43 -14.24 0.52
C PRO A 32 -12.58 -15.70 0.06
N SER A 33 -12.01 -16.64 0.81
CA SER A 33 -12.10 -18.08 0.50
C SER A 33 -13.51 -18.64 0.63
N SER A 34 -14.43 -17.94 1.29
CA SER A 34 -15.84 -18.32 1.42
C SER A 34 -16.62 -18.29 0.11
N LEU A 35 -16.12 -17.57 -0.90
CA LEU A 35 -16.74 -17.48 -2.24
C LEU A 35 -16.07 -18.43 -3.24
N LEU A 36 -15.14 -19.27 -2.78
CA LEU A 36 -14.38 -20.18 -3.63
C LEU A 36 -15.22 -21.42 -3.97
N THR A 37 -15.68 -21.53 -5.21
CA THR A 37 -16.35 -22.74 -5.71
C THR A 37 -15.36 -23.68 -6.41
N ALA A 38 -15.75 -24.94 -6.64
CA ALA A 38 -14.92 -25.91 -7.34
C ALA A 38 -14.56 -25.46 -8.77
N GLU A 39 -15.51 -24.85 -9.48
CA GLU A 39 -15.30 -24.28 -10.81
C GLU A 39 -14.29 -23.12 -10.78
N LEU A 40 -14.42 -22.22 -9.81
CA LEU A 40 -13.46 -21.12 -9.62
C LEU A 40 -12.07 -21.66 -9.24
N CYS A 41 -11.99 -22.73 -8.45
CA CYS A 41 -10.72 -23.39 -8.15
C CYS A 41 -10.04 -23.94 -9.41
N ASP A 42 -10.79 -24.58 -10.30
CA ASP A 42 -10.25 -25.15 -11.53
C ASP A 42 -9.85 -24.06 -12.53
N LEU A 43 -10.62 -22.97 -12.62
CA LEU A 43 -10.26 -21.78 -13.39
C LEU A 43 -8.96 -21.14 -12.87
N ILE A 44 -8.85 -20.97 -11.55
CA ILE A 44 -7.65 -20.41 -10.91
C ILE A 44 -6.45 -21.36 -11.10
N ARG A 45 -6.65 -22.67 -10.95
CA ARG A 45 -5.58 -23.67 -11.07
C ARG A 45 -5.05 -23.76 -12.50
N SER A 46 -5.93 -23.75 -13.49
CA SER A 46 -5.56 -23.77 -14.91
C SER A 46 -4.85 -22.49 -15.36
N SER A 47 -5.19 -21.35 -14.75
CA SER A 47 -4.62 -20.03 -15.07
C SER A 47 -3.51 -19.58 -14.12
N LYS A 48 -3.14 -20.39 -13.12
CA LYS A 48 -2.30 -19.98 -11.98
C LYS A 48 -0.96 -19.38 -12.39
N ALA A 49 -0.23 -20.05 -13.29
CA ALA A 49 1.10 -19.61 -13.70
C ALA A 49 1.03 -18.22 -14.35
N MET A 50 0.09 -18.03 -15.28
CA MET A 50 -0.10 -16.75 -15.97
C MET A 50 -0.52 -15.63 -15.00
N LEU A 51 -1.38 -15.93 -14.02
CA LEU A 51 -1.79 -14.96 -12.99
C LEU A 51 -0.63 -14.56 -12.08
N VAL A 52 0.22 -15.51 -11.68
CA VAL A 52 1.41 -15.24 -10.86
C VAL A 52 2.43 -14.43 -11.64
N ASP A 53 2.73 -14.79 -12.89
CA ASP A 53 3.68 -14.05 -13.73
C ASP A 53 3.20 -12.63 -14.01
N TRP A 54 1.90 -12.45 -14.26
CA TRP A 54 1.30 -11.12 -14.45
C TRP A 54 1.32 -10.28 -13.18
N LEU A 55 0.97 -10.86 -12.02
CA LEU A 55 1.05 -10.17 -10.72
C LEU A 55 2.49 -9.83 -10.35
N ALA A 56 3.45 -10.73 -10.61
CA ALA A 56 4.86 -10.49 -10.38
C ALA A 56 5.36 -9.36 -11.29
N ALA A 57 5.08 -9.41 -12.59
CA ALA A 57 5.48 -8.35 -13.53
C ALA A 57 4.82 -7.00 -13.21
N ALA A 58 3.56 -6.99 -12.75
CA ALA A 58 2.87 -5.77 -12.32
C ALA A 58 3.50 -5.18 -11.04
N ASN A 59 3.90 -6.03 -10.09
CA ASN A 59 4.58 -5.61 -8.86
C ASN A 59 6.04 -5.21 -9.11
N ASP A 60 6.74 -5.87 -10.03
CA ASP A 60 8.10 -5.53 -10.45
C ASP A 60 8.11 -4.19 -11.20
N GLY A 61 7.12 -3.94 -12.07
CA GLY A 61 6.93 -2.66 -12.74
C GLY A 61 6.58 -1.51 -11.77
N ALA A 62 5.80 -1.80 -10.72
CA ALA A 62 5.57 -0.85 -9.62
C ALA A 62 6.83 -0.62 -8.77
N SER A 63 7.71 -1.62 -8.67
CA SER A 63 9.00 -1.53 -7.97
C SER A 63 10.11 -0.91 -8.82
N HIS A 64 9.91 -0.78 -10.14
CA HIS A 64 10.89 -0.26 -11.09
C HIS A 64 10.38 0.95 -11.89
N ALA A 65 9.41 1.69 -11.34
CA ALA A 65 9.18 3.06 -11.78
C ALA A 65 10.49 3.85 -11.57
N PRO A 66 11.02 4.55 -12.60
CA PRO A 66 12.00 5.59 -12.35
C PRO A 66 11.36 6.58 -11.37
N ASP A 67 12.13 6.98 -10.37
CA ASP A 67 11.73 7.98 -9.38
C ASP A 67 11.00 9.13 -10.10
N PRO A 68 9.72 9.43 -9.78
CA PRO A 68 9.03 10.52 -10.43
C PRO A 68 9.82 11.82 -10.15
N PRO A 69 10.25 12.56 -11.18
CA PRO A 69 10.93 13.82 -10.96
C PRO A 69 9.91 14.82 -10.41
N ASP A 70 10.26 15.40 -9.26
CA ASP A 70 9.63 16.53 -8.60
C ASP A 70 8.20 16.31 -8.05
N ALA A 71 8.10 15.57 -6.94
CA ALA A 71 7.03 15.71 -5.94
C ALA A 71 7.61 16.20 -4.60
N PRO A 72 6.83 16.97 -3.81
CA PRO A 72 7.34 17.96 -2.86
C PRO A 72 8.01 17.29 -1.67
N ALA A 73 9.20 17.77 -1.28
CA ALA A 73 9.97 17.42 -0.07
C ALA A 73 9.82 15.96 0.40
N ASP A 74 10.81 15.11 0.07
CA ASP A 74 10.88 13.68 0.45
C ASP A 74 10.15 13.44 1.78
N TRP A 75 8.96 12.85 1.72
CA TRP A 75 8.09 12.69 2.88
C TRP A 75 8.81 11.94 4.01
N LYS A 76 9.83 11.13 3.66
CA LYS A 76 10.73 10.46 4.60
C LYS A 76 11.57 11.48 5.37
N GLU A 77 12.07 12.52 4.71
CA GLU A 77 12.80 13.62 5.34
C GLU A 77 11.89 14.41 6.28
N LEU A 78 10.67 14.76 5.84
CA LEU A 78 9.68 15.43 6.70
C LEU A 78 9.31 14.59 7.92
N THR A 79 9.12 13.28 7.72
CA THR A 79 8.87 12.30 8.79
C THR A 79 10.03 12.25 9.78
N ALA A 80 11.27 12.17 9.28
CA ALA A 80 12.47 12.08 10.11
C ALA A 80 12.65 13.35 10.96
N VAL A 81 12.48 14.54 10.36
CA VAL A 81 12.61 15.83 11.04
C VAL A 81 11.52 15.99 12.11
N TYR A 82 10.27 15.66 11.79
CA TYR A 82 9.17 15.71 12.75
C TYR A 82 9.40 14.76 13.94
N HIS A 83 9.74 13.49 13.67
CA HIS A 83 9.96 12.51 14.73
C HIS A 83 11.17 12.86 15.60
N ALA A 84 12.27 13.33 15.02
CA ALA A 84 13.44 13.79 15.79
C ALA A 84 13.07 14.91 16.77
N HIS A 85 12.28 15.89 16.33
CA HIS A 85 11.78 16.94 17.21
C HIS A 85 10.80 16.41 18.27
N HIS A 86 9.86 15.56 17.85
CA HIS A 86 8.79 15.04 18.71
C HIS A 86 9.35 14.30 19.93
N PHE A 87 10.34 13.43 19.72
CA PHE A 87 10.93 12.64 20.81
C PHE A 87 11.86 13.45 21.72
N ASN A 88 12.43 14.56 21.23
CA ASN A 88 13.37 15.38 21.99
C ASN A 88 12.72 16.60 22.68
N CYS A 89 11.45 16.90 22.37
CA CYS A 89 10.74 18.03 22.96
C CYS A 89 9.74 17.56 24.03
N ALA A 90 9.97 17.94 25.30
CA ALA A 90 9.10 17.59 26.43
C ALA A 90 7.63 17.99 26.24
N THR A 91 7.37 19.05 25.46
CA THR A 91 6.02 19.51 25.10
C THR A 91 5.39 18.63 24.02
N CYS A 92 6.13 18.33 22.95
CA CYS A 92 5.62 17.56 21.82
C CYS A 92 5.46 16.06 22.13
N ILE A 93 6.37 15.47 22.92
CA ILE A 93 6.28 14.07 23.33
C ILE A 93 5.01 13.79 24.14
N ALA A 94 4.59 14.74 24.97
CA ALA A 94 3.34 14.66 25.73
C ALA A 94 2.09 14.82 24.85
N ALA A 95 2.18 15.61 23.77
CA ALA A 95 1.10 15.81 22.81
C ALA A 95 0.80 14.56 21.95
N GLY A 96 1.72 13.59 21.88
CA GLY A 96 1.51 12.31 21.17
C GLY A 96 0.54 11.33 21.86
N LEU A 97 0.09 11.62 23.09
CA LEU A 97 -0.77 10.73 23.91
C LEU A 97 -2.28 10.91 23.65
N GLY A 98 -2.65 11.69 22.63
CA GLY A 98 -4.04 11.87 22.17
C GLY A 98 -4.49 13.34 22.21
N SER A 99 -5.53 13.65 21.44
CA SER A 99 -6.06 15.01 21.19
C SER A 99 -6.50 15.79 22.45
N ARG A 100 -6.49 15.15 23.62
CA ARG A 100 -6.86 15.74 24.91
C ARG A 100 -5.68 16.15 25.80
N TYR A 101 -4.43 15.79 25.47
CA TYR A 101 -3.35 15.79 26.48
C TYR A 101 -2.06 16.57 26.16
N GLY A 102 -1.94 17.29 25.05
CA GLY A 102 -0.80 18.21 24.91
C GLY A 102 -0.89 19.21 23.77
N GLN A 103 -0.57 20.46 24.08
CA GLN A 103 -0.21 21.47 23.08
C GLN A 103 1.14 21.07 22.46
N ARG A 104 1.30 21.21 21.14
CA ARG A 104 2.63 21.16 20.53
C ARG A 104 3.29 22.53 20.67
N CYS A 105 4.61 22.58 20.75
CA CYS A 105 5.31 23.87 20.67
C CYS A 105 5.15 24.45 19.24
N SER A 106 5.38 25.76 19.06
CA SER A 106 5.22 26.42 17.77
C SER A 106 6.05 25.77 16.65
N ALA A 107 7.29 25.36 16.95
CA ALA A 107 8.13 24.63 16.01
C ALA A 107 7.58 23.23 15.69
N GLY A 108 7.10 22.51 16.70
CA GLY A 108 6.46 21.20 16.54
C GLY A 108 5.17 21.26 15.74
N MET A 109 4.40 22.35 15.84
CA MET A 109 3.21 22.60 15.00
C MET A 109 3.57 22.77 13.53
N ALA A 110 4.59 23.57 13.21
CA ALA A 110 5.03 23.78 11.84
C ALA A 110 5.54 22.47 11.19
N LEU A 111 6.31 21.69 11.95
CA LEU A 111 6.80 20.37 11.50
C LEU A 111 5.68 19.35 11.33
N TRP A 112 4.70 19.34 12.25
CA TRP A 112 3.52 18.49 12.15
C TRP A 112 2.69 18.82 10.89
N GLN A 113 2.51 20.11 10.59
CA GLN A 113 1.77 20.53 9.42
C GLN A 113 2.50 20.16 8.12
N ALA A 114 3.81 20.39 8.05
CA ALA A 114 4.63 19.95 6.92
C ALA A 114 4.57 18.42 6.74
N TYR A 115 4.64 17.66 7.83
CA TYR A 115 4.46 16.20 7.80
C TYR A 115 3.08 15.79 7.28
N CYS A 116 1.99 16.41 7.73
CA CYS A 116 0.63 16.10 7.26
C CYS A 116 0.40 16.51 5.79
N ASP A 117 0.99 17.62 5.35
CA ASP A 117 0.85 18.14 3.99
C ASP A 117 1.72 17.34 3.00
N GLY A 118 2.83 16.75 3.47
CA GLY A 118 3.76 15.94 2.68
C GLY A 118 3.59 14.43 2.82
N SER A 119 2.83 13.93 3.80
CA SER A 119 2.54 12.49 3.93
C SER A 119 1.68 12.02 2.76
N GLU A 120 2.12 10.97 2.07
CA GLU A 120 1.35 10.29 1.02
C GLU A 120 -0.10 10.02 1.49
N PRO A 121 -1.13 10.20 0.65
CA PRO A 121 -2.51 10.00 1.07
C PRO A 121 -2.69 8.58 1.61
N HIS A 122 -3.00 8.49 2.91
CA HIS A 122 -3.36 7.25 3.57
C HIS A 122 -4.69 6.74 2.99
N PHE A 123 -4.64 5.70 2.16
CA PHE A 123 -5.77 4.82 1.83
C PHE A 123 -5.72 3.55 2.69
#